data_AF-A0ABD2NHX8-F1
#
_entry.id   AF-A0ABD2NHX8-F1
#
_cell.length_a   1.000
_cell.length_b   1.000
_cell.length_c   1.000
_cell.angle_alpha   90.00
_cell.angle_beta   90.00
_cell.angle_gamma   90.00
#
_symmetry.space_group_name_H-M   'P 1'
#
loop_
_entity.id
_entity.type
_entity.pdbx_description
1 polymer ?
#
loop_
_entity_poly.entity_id
_entity_poly.type
_entity_poly.pdbx_seq_one_letter_code
_entity_poly.pdbx_strand_id
1 'polypeptide(L)'
;MFRWWDLNVSSLGPSDRKLNFHYCFGSVIDRVLKTENIVCIMSSTDTADESTVENYSSKNRPKKGHFTLNEKQIIFNVYNRQMQIDSAPINEIVEQVANIVGVSKTSVYRQEGKENHSFSQPRTYPKRVKIADSVTDFDKNLISRKVHQFFHRNELPTIDKILNEVNSDVDLPNFKRTTFRKILKKMDFRFQKRGRNGLLLEKEEIVLWRRDYLRQIKNYLEENRKIYYLDETWVNADASVKTAKQAFQVGFSTGLKNPTGKGKRLIVCNIGSDTGFVPDALWSFESKKSGDYHEEMDGPNFEEWFENILPKLEDGCVIVLDNASYHSRRTEKLPTSASKKATIQEWLR
;
A
#
# COMPACT_ATOMS: atom_id res chain seq x y z
N MET A 1 26.85 15.41 1.61
CA MET A 1 27.97 15.87 0.76
C MET A 1 29.09 14.86 0.90
N PHE A 2 29.11 13.82 0.05
CA PHE A 2 30.20 12.83 0.02
C PHE A 2 30.72 12.76 -1.42
N ARG A 3 32.02 13.00 -1.57
CA ARG A 3 32.73 13.08 -2.84
C ARG A 3 33.07 11.67 -3.33
N TRP A 4 32.84 11.47 -4.62
CA TRP A 4 33.37 10.37 -5.44
C TRP A 4 34.88 10.54 -5.66
N TRP A 5 35.59 9.43 -5.85
CA TRP A 5 36.86 9.42 -6.58
C TRP A 5 36.65 8.65 -7.88
N ASP A 6 36.87 9.36 -8.99
CA ASP A 6 36.96 8.85 -10.34
C ASP A 6 38.19 7.94 -10.50
N LEU A 7 38.02 6.81 -11.17
CA LEU A 7 39.09 6.19 -11.95
C LEU A 7 38.54 5.83 -13.33
N ASN A 8 38.93 6.68 -14.30
CA ASN A 8 38.91 6.43 -15.73
C ASN A 8 39.60 5.10 -16.04
N VAL A 9 38.90 4.18 -16.72
CA VAL A 9 39.53 3.05 -17.43
C VAL A 9 39.02 3.03 -18.87
N SER A 10 39.51 3.99 -19.64
CA SER A 10 39.46 4.00 -21.10
C SER A 10 40.79 3.51 -21.65
N SER A 11 41.10 2.21 -21.50
CA SER A 11 42.17 1.52 -22.27
C SER A 11 42.27 0.03 -21.92
N LEU A 12 41.28 -0.80 -22.28
CA LEU A 12 41.49 -2.25 -22.44
C LEU A 12 40.72 -2.75 -23.67
N GLY A 13 41.42 -3.50 -24.53
CA GLY A 13 40.93 -4.00 -25.82
C GLY A 13 39.93 -5.17 -25.70
N PRO A 14 39.35 -5.62 -26.83
CA PRO A 14 38.24 -6.57 -26.84
C PRO A 14 38.74 -8.02 -26.68
N SER A 15 39.15 -8.37 -25.47
CA SER A 15 39.30 -9.78 -25.04
C SER A 15 39.00 -10.01 -23.55
N ASP A 16 38.73 -8.96 -22.77
CA ASP A 16 38.30 -9.08 -21.37
C ASP A 16 36.85 -8.60 -21.19
N ARG A 17 35.89 -9.48 -21.45
CA ARG A 17 34.49 -9.32 -20.99
C ARG A 17 34.08 -10.50 -20.11
N LYS A 18 34.60 -10.51 -18.89
CA LYS A 18 33.98 -11.16 -17.72
C LYS A 18 34.30 -10.32 -16.48
N LEU A 19 33.71 -9.14 -16.38
CA LEU A 19 33.62 -8.39 -15.14
C LEU A 19 32.21 -8.55 -14.59
N ASN A 20 31.95 -9.73 -14.03
CA ASN A 20 30.97 -9.84 -12.95
C ASN A 20 31.60 -9.09 -11.77
N PHE A 21 30.99 -8.00 -11.33
CA PHE A 21 31.40 -7.31 -10.12
C PHE A 21 31.12 -8.23 -8.92
N HIS A 22 32.08 -9.12 -8.64
CA HIS A 22 32.28 -9.69 -7.32
C HIS A 22 32.78 -8.56 -6.42
N TYR A 23 32.05 -8.28 -5.36
CA TYR A 23 32.58 -7.51 -4.24
C TYR A 23 33.70 -8.33 -3.58
N CYS A 24 34.91 -8.28 -4.13
CA CYS A 24 36.12 -8.71 -3.44
C CYS A 24 36.52 -7.61 -2.46
N PHE A 25 36.20 -7.77 -1.18
CA PHE A 25 37.09 -7.48 -0.04
C PHE A 25 36.43 -7.95 1.27
N GLY A 26 36.59 -9.25 1.57
CA GLY A 26 36.75 -9.79 2.92
C GLY A 26 35.56 -9.68 3.87
N SER A 27 34.36 -10.08 3.46
CA SER A 27 33.29 -10.45 4.40
C SER A 27 33.57 -11.84 4.99
N VAL A 28 33.19 -12.11 6.25
CA VAL A 28 33.25 -13.47 6.82
C VAL A 28 32.38 -14.42 6.01
N ILE A 29 31.25 -13.95 5.44
CA ILE A 29 30.45 -14.73 4.48
C ILE A 29 31.32 -15.20 3.30
N ASP A 30 32.22 -14.39 2.75
CA ASP A 30 33.14 -14.81 1.66
C ASP A 30 34.16 -15.86 2.10
N ARG A 31 34.42 -16.00 3.41
CA ARG A 31 35.34 -17.00 3.96
C ARG A 31 34.63 -18.34 4.15
N VAL A 32 33.36 -18.33 4.55
CA VAL A 32 32.53 -19.52 4.72
C VAL A 32 32.05 -20.07 3.37
N LEU A 33 31.78 -19.21 2.37
CA LEU A 33 31.36 -19.61 1.02
C LEU A 33 32.50 -20.21 0.16
N LYS A 34 33.74 -20.32 0.65
CA LYS A 34 34.89 -20.78 -0.14
C LYS A 34 35.01 -22.29 -0.30
N THR A 35 34.13 -23.08 0.33
CA THR A 35 34.14 -24.54 0.21
C THR A 35 33.02 -25.10 -0.64
N GLU A 36 32.01 -24.31 -1.01
CA GLU A 36 30.83 -24.76 -1.75
C GLU A 36 30.34 -23.63 -2.68
N ASN A 37 29.92 -23.91 -3.91
CA ASN A 37 29.55 -22.93 -4.96
C ASN A 37 28.29 -22.09 -4.65
N ILE A 38 28.25 -21.42 -3.50
CA ILE A 38 27.08 -20.73 -2.96
C ILE A 38 27.18 -19.23 -3.25
N VAL A 39 26.09 -18.62 -3.71
CA VAL A 39 26.04 -17.18 -4.05
C VAL A 39 25.02 -16.47 -3.17
N CYS A 40 25.43 -15.41 -2.48
CA CYS A 40 24.54 -14.54 -1.71
C CYS A 40 24.04 -13.34 -2.55
N ILE A 41 22.74 -13.03 -2.47
CA ILE A 41 22.15 -11.83 -3.07
C ILE A 41 21.37 -11.06 -2.01
N MET A 42 21.55 -9.73 -1.93
CA MET A 42 20.80 -8.92 -0.99
C MET A 42 19.51 -8.36 -1.60
N SER A 43 18.37 -8.61 -0.94
CA SER A 43 17.06 -8.09 -1.37
C SER A 43 16.71 -6.79 -0.66
N SER A 44 16.01 -5.88 -1.34
CA SER A 44 15.31 -4.77 -0.69
C SER A 44 13.82 -5.06 -0.76
N THR A 45 13.11 -5.04 0.37
CA THR A 45 11.65 -5.25 0.41
C THR A 45 10.95 -4.02 0.97
N ASP A 46 9.80 -3.71 0.37
CA ASP A 46 8.71 -2.96 0.99
C ASP A 46 7.40 -3.53 0.42
N THR A 47 6.44 -3.82 1.32
CA THR A 47 5.22 -4.62 1.11
C THR A 47 4.01 -3.78 0.67
N ALA A 48 3.09 -4.42 -0.05
CA ALA A 48 1.91 -3.85 -0.71
C ALA A 48 0.71 -3.52 0.21
N ASP A 49 -0.13 -2.60 -0.29
CA ASP A 49 -1.38 -2.06 0.28
C ASP A 49 -2.54 -3.07 0.31
N GLU A 50 -3.45 -2.91 1.27
CA GLU A 50 -4.72 -3.64 1.33
C GLU A 50 -5.95 -2.71 1.43
N SER A 51 -7.02 -3.18 0.79
CA SER A 51 -8.26 -2.51 0.41
C SER A 51 -9.23 -2.13 1.54
N THR A 52 -9.97 -1.04 1.35
CA THR A 52 -11.04 -0.55 2.25
C THR A 52 -12.38 -1.26 2.01
N VAL A 53 -13.01 -1.75 3.08
CA VAL A 53 -14.41 -2.23 3.09
C VAL A 53 -15.34 -1.13 3.62
N GLU A 54 -16.40 -0.82 2.87
CA GLU A 54 -17.45 0.13 3.27
C GLU A 54 -18.46 -0.50 4.23
N ASN A 55 -18.74 0.19 5.34
CA ASN A 55 -19.81 -0.12 6.29
C ASN A 55 -21.14 0.49 5.83
N TYR A 56 -22.15 -0.33 5.60
CA TYR A 56 -23.54 0.13 5.54
C TYR A 56 -24.17 0.04 6.93
N SER A 57 -24.66 1.17 7.45
CA SER A 57 -25.50 1.20 8.65
C SER A 57 -26.79 2.00 8.45
N SER A 58 -27.86 1.32 8.88
CA SER A 58 -29.13 1.80 9.43
C SER A 58 -30.24 2.28 8.48
N LYS A 59 -31.36 1.58 8.64
CA LYS A 59 -32.67 1.74 8.00
C LYS A 59 -33.25 3.12 8.31
N ASN A 60 -33.22 4.02 7.35
CA ASN A 60 -34.06 5.20 7.35
C ASN A 60 -35.39 4.87 6.64
N ARG A 61 -36.52 5.18 7.29
CA ARG A 61 -37.84 5.17 6.63
C ARG A 61 -37.77 6.02 5.36
N PRO A 62 -38.22 5.53 4.19
CA PRO A 62 -38.06 6.26 2.96
C PRO A 62 -38.88 7.54 3.03
N LYS A 63 -38.23 8.69 2.86
CA LYS A 63 -38.91 9.92 2.43
C LYS A 63 -39.47 9.64 1.04
N LYS A 64 -40.72 9.15 0.94
CA LYS A 64 -41.36 8.96 -0.36
C LYS A 64 -41.43 10.33 -1.05
N GLY A 65 -40.78 10.43 -2.20
CA GLY A 65 -40.88 11.59 -3.09
C GLY A 65 -42.30 11.73 -3.65
N HIS A 66 -42.48 12.63 -4.62
CA HIS A 66 -43.76 12.80 -5.31
C HIS A 66 -44.30 11.46 -5.84
N PHE A 67 -45.61 11.22 -5.69
CA PHE A 67 -46.26 10.04 -6.25
C PHE A 67 -46.03 9.94 -7.77
N THR A 68 -45.69 8.75 -8.21
CA THR A 68 -45.63 8.38 -9.63
C THR A 68 -47.03 8.40 -10.25
N LEU A 69 -47.14 8.37 -11.59
CA LEU A 69 -48.44 8.30 -12.27
C LEU A 69 -49.23 7.07 -11.85
N ASN A 70 -48.58 5.91 -11.78
CA ASN A 70 -49.22 4.67 -11.38
C ASN A 70 -49.73 4.74 -9.95
N GLU A 71 -48.96 5.31 -9.02
CA GLU A 71 -49.43 5.50 -7.64
C GLU A 71 -50.64 6.45 -7.57
N LYS A 72 -50.65 7.54 -8.34
CA LYS A 72 -51.82 8.44 -8.42
C LYS A 72 -53.04 7.73 -9.00
N GLN A 73 -52.86 6.92 -10.04
CA GLN A 73 -53.94 6.15 -10.68
C GLN A 73 -54.50 5.09 -9.73
N ILE A 74 -53.65 4.42 -8.96
CA ILE A 74 -54.09 3.43 -7.95
C ILE A 74 -54.95 4.12 -6.89
N ILE A 75 -54.50 5.25 -6.34
CA ILE A 75 -55.27 6.02 -5.35
C ILE A 75 -56.65 6.41 -5.92
N PHE A 76 -56.68 6.88 -7.17
CA PHE A 76 -57.92 7.27 -7.85
C PHE A 76 -58.87 6.11 -8.11
N ASN A 77 -58.36 4.98 -8.61
CA ASN A 77 -59.17 3.80 -8.90
C ASN A 77 -59.79 3.20 -7.62
N VAL A 78 -59.02 3.17 -6.53
CA VAL A 78 -59.50 2.69 -5.22
C VAL A 78 -60.57 3.63 -4.66
N TYR A 79 -60.38 4.96 -4.78
CA TYR A 79 -61.38 5.94 -4.37
C TYR A 79 -62.71 5.79 -5.14
N ASN A 80 -62.67 5.70 -6.48
CA ASN A 80 -63.88 5.55 -7.29
C ASN A 80 -64.61 4.22 -7.00
N ARG A 81 -63.85 3.14 -6.77
CA ARG A 81 -64.43 1.86 -6.40
C ARG A 81 -65.12 1.93 -5.04
N GLN A 82 -64.52 2.62 -4.07
CA GLN A 82 -65.10 2.75 -2.74
C GLN A 82 -66.37 3.62 -2.76
N MET A 83 -66.39 4.69 -3.56
CA MET A 83 -67.59 5.52 -3.80
C MET A 83 -68.76 4.76 -4.45
N GLN A 84 -68.49 3.69 -5.21
CA GLN A 84 -69.53 2.86 -5.82
C GLN A 84 -70.11 1.81 -4.85
N ILE A 85 -69.33 1.41 -3.84
CA ILE A 85 -69.69 0.33 -2.90
C ILE A 85 -70.33 0.90 -1.64
N ASP A 86 -69.86 2.06 -1.18
CA ASP A 86 -70.24 2.66 0.10
C ASP A 86 -70.93 4.01 -0.13
N SER A 87 -72.12 4.18 0.46
CA SER A 87 -72.88 5.45 0.43
C SER A 87 -72.56 6.35 1.64
N ALA A 88 -71.51 6.02 2.41
CA ALA A 88 -71.00 6.83 3.51
C ALA A 88 -70.57 8.24 3.08
N PRO A 89 -70.49 9.20 4.02
CA PRO A 89 -69.98 10.54 3.72
C PRO A 89 -68.54 10.50 3.20
N ILE A 90 -68.21 11.41 2.27
CA ILE A 90 -66.93 11.46 1.56
C ILE A 90 -65.71 11.40 2.50
N ASN A 91 -65.78 12.05 3.67
CA ASN A 91 -64.69 12.04 4.64
C ASN A 91 -64.37 10.64 5.17
N GLU A 92 -65.37 9.80 5.39
CA GLU A 92 -65.18 8.42 5.87
C GLU A 92 -64.60 7.55 4.76
N ILE A 93 -65.05 7.74 3.52
CA ILE A 93 -64.52 7.04 2.35
C ILE A 93 -63.07 7.42 2.08
N VAL A 94 -62.72 8.70 2.21
CA VAL A 94 -61.33 9.17 2.11
C VAL A 94 -60.44 8.55 3.20
N GLU A 95 -60.96 8.38 4.42
CA GLU A 95 -60.25 7.74 5.53
C GLU A 95 -60.02 6.24 5.27
N GLN A 96 -61.03 5.53 4.78
CA GLN A 96 -60.90 4.13 4.36
C GLN A 96 -59.85 3.98 3.24
N VAL A 97 -59.92 4.80 2.20
CA VAL A 97 -58.98 4.77 1.06
C VAL A 97 -57.55 5.11 1.49
N ALA A 98 -57.38 6.10 2.37
CA ALA A 98 -56.08 6.47 2.94
C ALA A 98 -55.44 5.30 3.70
N ASN A 99 -56.24 4.57 4.48
CA ASN A 99 -55.80 3.39 5.23
C ASN A 99 -55.48 2.21 4.31
N ILE A 100 -56.28 1.96 3.28
CA ILE A 100 -56.08 0.86 2.31
C ILE A 100 -54.80 1.07 1.50
N VAL A 101 -54.57 2.28 1.00
CA VAL A 101 -53.43 2.58 0.11
C VAL A 101 -52.17 2.98 0.90
N GLY A 102 -52.30 3.26 2.20
CA GLY A 102 -51.20 3.67 3.07
C GLY A 102 -50.67 5.07 2.74
N VAL A 103 -51.56 6.02 2.46
CA VAL A 103 -51.25 7.41 2.12
C VAL A 103 -52.00 8.39 3.02
N SER A 104 -51.53 9.63 3.11
CA SER A 104 -52.26 10.66 3.87
C SER A 104 -53.63 10.97 3.25
N LYS A 105 -54.64 11.27 4.08
CA LYS A 105 -55.98 11.73 3.64
C LYS A 105 -55.88 12.87 2.61
N THR A 106 -54.97 13.82 2.84
CA THR A 106 -54.69 14.95 1.94
C THR A 106 -54.25 14.51 0.53
N SER A 107 -53.58 13.37 0.40
CA SER A 107 -53.16 12.85 -0.91
C SER A 107 -54.31 12.23 -1.70
N VAL A 108 -55.30 11.67 -1.00
CA VAL A 108 -56.55 11.15 -1.56
C VAL A 108 -57.44 12.31 -2.03
N TYR A 109 -57.66 13.34 -1.20
CA TYR A 109 -58.37 14.57 -1.61
C TYR A 109 -57.73 15.23 -2.85
N ARG A 110 -56.40 15.18 -3.00
CA ARG A 110 -55.72 15.72 -4.20
C ARG A 110 -56.00 14.94 -5.48
N GLN A 111 -56.55 13.73 -5.42
CA GLN A 111 -56.99 12.97 -6.59
C GLN A 111 -58.51 12.99 -6.78
N GLU A 112 -59.27 13.45 -5.79
CA GLU A 112 -60.71 13.65 -5.90
C GLU A 112 -61.03 14.65 -7.03
N GLY A 113 -62.05 14.34 -7.84
CA GLY A 113 -62.51 15.22 -8.93
C GLY A 113 -61.61 15.28 -10.17
N LYS A 114 -60.57 14.44 -10.29
CA LYS A 114 -59.78 14.31 -11.52
C LYS A 114 -60.41 13.32 -12.49
N GLU A 115 -60.28 13.57 -13.79
CA GLU A 115 -60.59 12.56 -14.80
C GLU A 115 -59.38 11.64 -15.00
N ASN A 116 -59.59 10.41 -15.51
CA ASN A 116 -58.55 9.38 -15.72
C ASN A 116 -57.30 9.88 -16.51
N HIS A 117 -57.39 11.04 -17.16
CA HIS A 117 -56.43 11.58 -18.12
C HIS A 117 -55.68 12.80 -17.53
N SER A 118 -56.04 13.25 -16.33
CA SER A 118 -55.55 14.50 -15.73
C SER A 118 -54.31 14.33 -14.84
N PHE A 119 -53.69 13.14 -14.80
CA PHE A 119 -52.50 12.91 -13.98
C PHE A 119 -51.23 13.37 -14.71
N SER A 120 -50.62 14.45 -14.21
CA SER A 120 -49.32 14.94 -14.71
C SER A 120 -48.14 14.35 -13.94
N GLN A 121 -47.04 14.08 -14.65
CA GLN A 121 -45.76 13.66 -14.02
C GLN A 121 -45.16 14.81 -13.20
N PRO A 122 -44.49 14.52 -12.07
CA PRO A 122 -43.68 15.53 -11.38
C PRO A 122 -42.66 16.13 -12.37
N ARG A 123 -42.54 17.46 -12.42
CA ARG A 123 -41.55 18.13 -13.27
C ARG A 123 -40.15 17.64 -12.91
N THR A 124 -39.50 16.93 -13.82
CA THR A 124 -38.09 16.59 -13.70
C THR A 124 -37.27 17.81 -14.07
N TYR A 125 -36.65 18.46 -13.08
CA TYR A 125 -35.65 19.48 -13.38
C TYR A 125 -34.39 18.78 -13.88
N PRO A 126 -33.80 19.21 -15.02
CA PRO A 126 -32.53 18.67 -15.47
C PRO A 126 -31.50 18.86 -14.35
N LYS A 127 -30.81 17.77 -13.97
CA LYS A 127 -29.73 17.86 -13.00
C LYS A 127 -28.67 18.79 -13.57
N ARG A 128 -28.38 19.90 -12.87
CA ARG A 128 -27.34 20.84 -13.27
C ARG A 128 -26.01 20.09 -13.42
N VAL A 129 -25.45 20.09 -14.63
CA VAL A 129 -24.14 19.48 -14.91
C VAL A 129 -23.12 20.14 -13.99
N LYS A 130 -22.41 19.36 -13.16
CA LYS A 130 -21.38 19.92 -12.29
C LYS A 130 -20.13 20.15 -13.14
N ILE A 131 -19.38 21.21 -12.91
CA ILE A 131 -18.10 21.49 -13.61
C ILE A 131 -17.11 20.32 -13.48
N ALA A 132 -17.21 19.53 -12.40
CA ALA A 132 -16.41 18.32 -12.23
C ALA A 132 -16.85 17.14 -13.11
N ASP A 133 -17.95 17.26 -13.86
CA ASP A 133 -18.45 16.27 -14.83
C ASP A 133 -18.07 16.67 -16.27
N SER A 134 -17.59 17.90 -16.50
CA SER A 134 -17.15 18.37 -17.82
C SER A 134 -15.65 18.12 -18.09
N VAL A 135 -14.92 17.55 -17.14
CA VAL A 135 -13.50 17.22 -17.29
C VAL A 135 -13.40 15.90 -18.03
N THR A 136 -12.81 15.92 -19.21
CA THR A 136 -12.66 14.74 -20.08
C THR A 136 -11.65 13.76 -19.48
N ASP A 137 -11.65 12.51 -19.95
CA ASP A 137 -10.64 11.54 -19.52
C ASP A 137 -9.22 11.93 -19.98
N PHE A 138 -9.12 12.68 -21.08
CA PHE A 138 -7.87 13.27 -21.53
C PHE A 138 -7.33 14.29 -20.51
N ASP A 139 -8.18 15.22 -20.05
CA ASP A 139 -7.81 16.21 -19.04
C ASP A 139 -7.40 15.54 -17.73
N LYS A 140 -8.13 14.49 -17.32
CA LYS A 140 -7.78 13.69 -16.14
C LYS A 140 -6.38 13.09 -16.25
N ASN A 141 -6.03 12.51 -17.40
CA ASN A 141 -4.68 11.96 -17.61
C ASN A 141 -3.59 13.03 -17.53
N LEU A 142 -3.83 14.20 -18.13
CA LEU A 142 -2.90 15.33 -18.04
C LEU A 142 -2.74 15.83 -16.60
N ILE A 143 -3.83 15.97 -15.85
CA ILE A 143 -3.81 16.34 -14.42
C ILE A 143 -3.03 15.31 -13.61
N SER A 144 -3.27 14.01 -13.81
CA SER A 144 -2.53 12.93 -13.14
C SER A 144 -1.03 13.01 -13.43
N ARG A 145 -0.65 13.27 -14.69
CA ARG A 145 0.75 13.44 -15.08
C ARG A 145 1.40 14.60 -14.34
N LYS A 146 0.72 15.76 -14.23
CA LYS A 146 1.23 16.92 -13.46
C LYS A 146 1.42 16.56 -12.00
N VAL A 147 0.44 15.88 -11.38
CA VAL A 147 0.54 15.39 -10.00
C VAL A 147 1.77 14.48 -9.84
N HIS A 148 1.98 13.52 -10.74
CA HIS A 148 3.14 12.61 -10.72
C HIS A 148 4.48 13.33 -10.93
N GLN A 149 4.53 14.38 -11.75
CA GLN A 149 5.74 15.19 -11.94
C GLN A 149 6.22 15.89 -10.66
N PHE A 150 5.33 16.24 -9.72
CA PHE A 150 5.75 16.75 -8.41
C PHE A 150 6.55 15.69 -7.64
N PHE A 151 6.09 14.44 -7.68
CA PHE A 151 6.82 13.33 -7.06
C PHE A 151 8.18 13.13 -7.75
N HIS A 152 8.26 13.11 -9.09
CA HIS A 152 9.54 13.01 -9.79
C HIS A 152 10.53 14.13 -9.44
N ARG A 153 10.04 15.35 -9.17
CA ARG A 153 10.86 16.51 -8.73
C ARG A 153 11.17 16.52 -7.23
N ASN A 154 10.76 15.50 -6.49
CA ASN A 154 10.85 15.43 -5.02
C ASN A 154 10.19 16.62 -4.32
N GLU A 155 9.13 17.17 -4.93
CA GLU A 155 8.34 18.25 -4.38
C GLU A 155 7.03 17.73 -3.83
N LEU A 156 6.59 18.28 -2.68
CA LEU A 156 5.29 17.92 -2.12
C LEU A 156 4.14 18.48 -2.97
N PRO A 157 3.28 17.62 -3.53
CA PRO A 157 2.12 18.08 -4.30
C PRO A 157 1.06 18.61 -3.34
N THR A 158 1.01 19.92 -3.17
CA THR A 158 -0.13 20.57 -2.52
C THR A 158 -1.18 20.92 -3.56
N ILE A 159 -2.45 21.00 -3.12
CA ILE A 159 -3.56 21.38 -4.02
C ILE A 159 -3.24 22.70 -4.73
N ASP A 160 -2.61 23.67 -4.06
CA ASP A 160 -2.28 24.97 -4.65
C ASP A 160 -1.17 24.89 -5.69
N LYS A 161 -0.10 24.13 -5.40
CA LYS A 161 1.00 23.94 -6.34
C LYS A 161 0.51 23.27 -7.62
N ILE A 162 -0.25 22.18 -7.48
CA ILE A 162 -0.80 21.46 -8.63
C ILE A 162 -1.79 22.35 -9.39
N LEU A 163 -2.68 23.06 -8.68
CA LEU A 163 -3.64 23.96 -9.31
C LEU A 163 -2.95 25.04 -10.13
N ASN A 164 -1.86 25.63 -9.60
CA ASN A 164 -1.10 26.64 -10.32
C ASN A 164 -0.47 26.07 -11.59
N GLU A 165 0.14 24.89 -11.56
CA GLU A 165 0.70 24.26 -12.76
C GLU A 165 -0.38 23.86 -13.77
N VAL A 166 -1.54 23.38 -13.31
CA VAL A 166 -2.67 23.02 -14.18
C VAL A 166 -3.26 24.26 -14.84
N ASN A 167 -3.49 25.33 -14.09
CA ASN A 167 -4.05 26.59 -14.62
C ASN A 167 -3.04 27.38 -15.48
N SER A 168 -1.75 27.05 -15.41
CA SER A 168 -0.72 27.65 -16.27
C SER A 168 -0.55 26.89 -17.59
N ASP A 169 -1.15 25.70 -17.70
CA ASP A 169 -1.06 24.87 -18.90
C ASP A 169 -2.16 25.27 -19.90
N VAL A 170 -1.78 25.59 -21.14
CA VAL A 170 -2.69 26.06 -22.18
C VAL A 170 -3.64 24.95 -22.63
N ASP A 171 -3.22 23.69 -22.51
CA ASP A 171 -3.99 22.51 -22.90
C ASP A 171 -5.03 22.11 -21.85
N LEU A 172 -5.06 22.75 -20.67
CA LEU A 172 -5.97 22.44 -19.58
C LEU A 172 -6.89 23.62 -19.25
N PRO A 173 -8.17 23.36 -18.92
CA PRO A 173 -9.08 24.41 -18.51
C PRO A 173 -8.74 24.93 -17.12
N ASN A 174 -9.01 26.21 -16.89
CA ASN A 174 -8.81 26.84 -15.59
C ASN A 174 -9.81 26.35 -14.55
N PHE A 175 -9.31 25.95 -13.38
CA PHE A 175 -10.13 25.49 -12.26
C PHE A 175 -10.06 26.44 -11.07
N LYS A 176 -11.18 26.51 -10.34
CA LYS A 176 -11.19 27.04 -8.96
C LYS A 176 -10.71 25.95 -8.01
N ARG A 177 -10.00 26.34 -6.95
CA ARG A 177 -9.46 25.43 -5.92
C ARG A 177 -10.46 24.41 -5.38
N THR A 178 -11.67 24.83 -5.06
CA THR A 178 -12.72 23.96 -4.51
C THR A 178 -13.23 22.94 -5.53
N THR A 179 -13.30 23.32 -6.81
CA THR A 179 -13.65 22.43 -7.92
C THR A 179 -12.54 21.43 -8.17
N PHE A 180 -11.30 21.90 -8.24
CA PHE A 180 -10.12 21.05 -8.46
C PHE A 180 -9.97 19.97 -7.38
N ARG A 181 -10.18 20.34 -6.10
CA ARG A 181 -10.20 19.37 -5.00
C ARG A 181 -11.26 18.27 -5.19
N LYS A 182 -12.42 18.59 -5.77
CA LYS A 182 -13.47 17.60 -6.05
C LYS A 182 -13.09 16.70 -7.23
N ILE A 183 -12.43 17.26 -8.25
CA ILE A 183 -11.93 16.51 -9.40
C ILE A 183 -10.88 15.48 -8.94
N LEU A 184 -9.87 15.92 -8.18
CA LEU A 184 -8.85 15.01 -7.63
C LEU A 184 -9.47 13.87 -6.82
N LYS A 185 -10.46 14.17 -5.96
CA LYS A 185 -11.17 13.14 -5.19
C LYS A 185 -11.93 12.14 -6.06
N LYS A 186 -12.47 12.57 -7.21
CA LYS A 186 -13.14 11.68 -8.17
C LYS A 186 -12.15 10.83 -8.97
N MET A 187 -10.90 11.27 -9.07
CA MET A 187 -9.80 10.50 -9.66
C MET A 187 -9.08 9.65 -8.60
N ASP A 188 -9.73 9.39 -7.46
CA ASP A 188 -9.22 8.61 -6.33
C ASP A 188 -7.93 9.13 -5.67
N PHE A 189 -7.51 10.37 -5.94
CA PHE A 189 -6.45 11.00 -5.17
C PHE A 189 -6.90 11.29 -3.74
N ARG A 190 -6.19 10.70 -2.78
CA ARG A 190 -6.45 10.87 -1.35
C ARG A 190 -5.45 11.84 -0.73
N PHE A 191 -5.95 12.76 0.10
CA PHE A 191 -5.09 13.61 0.91
C PHE A 191 -4.71 12.87 2.18
N GLN A 192 -3.41 12.66 2.38
CA GLN A 192 -2.88 12.04 3.59
C GLN A 192 -1.96 13.03 4.32
N LYS A 193 -2.18 13.19 5.63
CA LYS A 193 -1.25 13.94 6.48
C LYS A 193 -0.03 13.05 6.74
N ARG A 194 1.16 13.55 6.46
CA ARG A 194 2.41 12.81 6.71
C ARG A 194 2.68 12.63 8.20
N GLY A 195 3.05 11.40 8.58
CA GLY A 195 3.64 11.08 9.88
C GLY A 195 5.17 10.95 9.85
N ARG A 196 5.78 10.69 8.67
CA ARG A 196 7.23 10.65 8.43
C ARG A 196 7.54 11.36 7.11
N ASN A 197 8.76 11.90 6.97
CA ASN A 197 9.17 12.76 5.86
C ASN A 197 9.57 12.02 4.57
N GLY A 198 9.51 10.68 4.53
CA GLY A 198 9.77 9.91 3.31
C GLY A 198 8.68 10.11 2.26
N LEU A 199 9.05 10.61 1.08
CA LEU A 199 8.23 10.44 -0.12
C LEU A 199 8.43 8.97 -0.51
N LEU A 200 7.36 8.23 -0.79
CA LEU A 200 7.42 6.88 -1.37
C LEU A 200 7.96 7.02 -2.80
N LEU A 201 9.22 7.39 -2.90
CA LEU A 201 9.96 7.48 -4.13
C LEU A 201 11.19 6.64 -3.90
N GLU A 202 11.16 5.47 -4.51
CA GLU A 202 12.37 4.71 -4.75
C GLU A 202 13.33 5.64 -5.47
N LYS A 203 14.52 5.84 -4.90
CA LYS A 203 15.58 6.53 -5.60
C LYS A 203 15.91 5.75 -6.86
N GLU A 204 16.32 6.43 -7.94
CA GLU A 204 16.65 5.77 -9.20
C GLU A 204 17.71 4.68 -9.02
N GLU A 205 18.70 4.90 -8.14
CA GLU A 205 19.67 3.88 -7.73
C GLU A 205 19.02 2.62 -7.14
N ILE A 206 17.99 2.76 -6.30
CA ILE A 206 17.25 1.65 -5.70
C ILE A 206 16.45 0.90 -6.78
N VAL A 207 15.82 1.63 -7.70
CA VAL A 207 15.09 1.02 -8.84
C VAL A 207 16.03 0.17 -9.69
N LEU A 208 17.22 0.68 -10.00
CA LEU A 208 18.24 -0.07 -10.74
C LEU A 208 18.67 -1.33 -9.97
N TRP A 209 18.96 -1.21 -8.67
CA TRP A 209 19.33 -2.36 -7.83
C TRP A 209 18.23 -3.42 -7.78
N ARG A 210 16.96 -3.03 -7.67
CA ARG A 210 15.81 -3.96 -7.72
C ARG A 210 15.72 -4.67 -9.06
N ARG A 211 15.91 -3.96 -10.17
CA ARG A 211 15.90 -4.54 -11.51
C ARG A 211 17.03 -5.55 -11.69
N ASP A 212 18.22 -5.24 -11.21
CA ASP A 212 19.37 -6.13 -11.30
C ASP A 212 19.22 -7.34 -10.38
N TYR A 213 18.65 -7.17 -9.19
CA TYR A 213 18.24 -8.27 -8.31
C TYR A 213 17.27 -9.21 -9.02
N LEU A 214 16.18 -8.69 -9.60
CA LEU A 214 15.18 -9.51 -10.28
C LEU A 214 15.74 -10.25 -11.49
N ARG A 215 16.64 -9.62 -12.26
CA ARG A 215 17.35 -10.29 -13.36
C ARG A 215 18.21 -11.44 -12.87
N GLN A 216 18.96 -11.24 -11.78
CA GLN A 216 19.79 -12.29 -11.19
C GLN A 216 18.95 -13.47 -10.70
N ILE A 217 17.88 -13.21 -9.94
CA ILE A 217 16.95 -14.25 -9.49
C ILE A 217 16.39 -15.03 -10.69
N LYS A 218 15.99 -14.33 -11.76
CA LYS A 218 15.51 -14.98 -12.98
C LYS A 218 16.57 -15.91 -13.59
N ASN A 219 17.82 -15.44 -13.72
CA ASN A 219 18.90 -16.25 -14.26
C ASN A 219 19.16 -17.51 -13.43
N TYR A 220 19.16 -17.39 -12.09
CA TYR A 220 19.38 -18.55 -11.22
C TYR A 220 18.24 -19.57 -11.28
N LEU A 221 17.00 -19.10 -11.45
CA LEU A 221 15.87 -20.00 -11.73
C LEU A 221 16.01 -20.69 -13.09
N GLU A 222 16.47 -19.98 -14.13
CA GLU A 222 16.75 -20.56 -15.46
C GLU A 222 17.90 -21.59 -15.41
N GLU A 223 18.87 -21.41 -14.51
CA GLU A 223 19.95 -22.36 -14.21
C GLU A 223 19.51 -23.55 -13.32
N ASN A 224 18.24 -23.62 -12.91
CA ASN A 224 17.69 -24.60 -11.96
C ASN A 224 18.45 -24.63 -10.61
N ARG A 225 18.95 -23.47 -10.16
CA ARG A 225 19.60 -23.37 -8.85
C ARG A 225 18.55 -23.18 -7.76
N LYS A 226 18.69 -23.92 -6.66
CA LYS A 226 17.86 -23.77 -5.47
C LYS A 226 18.07 -22.40 -4.84
N ILE A 227 16.99 -21.69 -4.52
CA ILE A 227 17.06 -20.37 -3.87
C ILE A 227 16.50 -20.48 -2.45
N TYR A 228 17.33 -20.12 -1.48
CA TYR A 228 16.97 -20.01 -0.07
C TYR A 228 16.85 -18.54 0.32
N TYR A 229 15.80 -18.20 1.06
CA TYR A 229 15.57 -16.89 1.64
C TYR A 229 15.75 -16.98 3.15
N LEU A 230 16.56 -16.08 3.66
CA LEU A 230 16.86 -15.89 5.07
C LEU A 230 16.33 -14.51 5.46
N ASP A 231 15.57 -14.47 6.56
CA ASP A 231 15.09 -13.21 7.10
C ASP A 231 14.88 -13.32 8.61
N GLU A 232 14.86 -12.17 9.26
CA GLU A 232 14.77 -12.02 10.69
C GLU A 232 13.55 -11.19 11.05
N THR A 233 12.81 -11.69 12.04
CA THR A 233 11.63 -11.02 12.54
C THR A 233 11.63 -11.02 14.06
N TRP A 234 10.72 -10.25 14.64
CA TRP A 234 10.55 -10.18 16.07
C TRP A 234 9.08 -10.36 16.42
N VAL A 235 8.85 -11.06 17.51
CA VAL A 235 7.53 -11.34 18.06
C VAL A 235 7.46 -10.74 19.46
N ASN A 236 6.38 -10.03 19.78
CA ASN A 236 6.17 -9.56 21.15
C ASN A 236 5.72 -10.72 22.04
N ALA A 237 6.42 -10.96 23.15
CA ALA A 237 6.05 -12.01 24.10
C ALA A 237 4.68 -11.76 24.76
N ASP A 238 4.24 -10.49 24.86
CA ASP A 238 2.98 -10.09 25.49
C ASP A 238 1.76 -10.12 24.54
N ALA A 239 1.91 -10.63 23.32
CA ALA A 239 0.83 -10.64 22.34
C ALA A 239 -0.21 -11.74 22.67
N SER A 240 -1.15 -11.46 23.58
CA SER A 240 -2.37 -12.26 23.80
C SER A 240 -3.41 -12.06 22.68
N VAL A 241 -2.95 -12.14 21.43
CA VAL A 241 -3.77 -11.93 20.24
C VAL A 241 -4.34 -13.27 19.81
N LYS A 242 -5.67 -13.42 19.92
CA LYS A 242 -6.36 -14.68 19.58
C LYS A 242 -6.78 -14.75 18.11
N THR A 243 -6.79 -13.63 17.40
CA THR A 243 -7.25 -13.55 16.00
C THR A 243 -6.53 -12.45 15.21
N ALA A 244 -6.40 -12.61 13.89
CA ALA A 244 -5.82 -11.61 12.98
C ALA A 244 -6.54 -10.25 13.05
N LYS A 245 -7.87 -10.26 13.23
CA LYS A 245 -8.68 -9.04 13.42
C LYS A 245 -8.29 -8.27 14.68
N GLN A 246 -8.02 -8.98 15.78
CA GLN A 246 -7.55 -8.39 17.02
C GLN A 246 -6.12 -7.85 16.86
N ALA A 247 -5.25 -8.53 16.10
CA ALA A 247 -3.90 -8.05 15.77
C ALA A 247 -3.94 -6.69 15.07
N PHE A 248 -4.79 -6.56 14.05
CA PHE A 248 -4.98 -5.33 13.28
C PHE A 248 -5.52 -4.18 14.13
N GLN A 249 -6.54 -4.44 14.95
CA GLN A 249 -7.17 -3.42 15.81
C GLN A 249 -6.23 -2.88 16.90
N VAL A 250 -5.34 -3.72 17.42
CA VAL A 250 -4.39 -3.35 18.48
C VAL A 250 -3.08 -2.78 17.89
N GLY A 251 -2.91 -2.81 16.56
CA GLY A 251 -1.73 -2.28 15.88
C GLY A 251 -0.51 -3.21 15.92
N PHE A 252 -0.74 -4.52 16.05
CA PHE A 252 0.29 -5.56 15.93
C PHE A 252 0.46 -6.08 14.48
N SER A 253 -0.29 -5.55 13.50
CA SER A 253 -0.10 -5.87 12.08
C SER A 253 1.21 -5.26 11.55
N THR A 254 1.75 -5.84 10.47
CA THR A 254 2.96 -5.47 9.70
C THR A 254 2.95 -4.07 9.05
N GLY A 255 2.12 -3.14 9.54
CA GLY A 255 2.06 -1.76 9.06
C GLY A 255 3.19 -0.88 9.60
N LEU A 256 3.36 0.29 8.99
CA LEU A 256 4.35 1.35 9.26
C LEU A 256 4.49 1.85 10.72
N LYS A 257 3.70 1.32 11.65
CA LYS A 257 3.65 1.76 13.04
C LYS A 257 4.05 0.59 13.94
N ASN A 258 5.30 0.60 14.40
CA ASN A 258 5.79 -0.39 15.35
C ASN A 258 4.84 -0.43 16.56
N PRO A 259 4.34 -1.60 16.98
CA PRO A 259 3.54 -1.70 18.19
C PRO A 259 4.32 -1.17 19.37
N THR A 260 3.68 -0.26 20.10
CA THR A 260 4.24 0.43 21.27
C THR A 260 4.21 -0.51 22.49
N GLY A 261 5.04 -1.56 22.48
CA GLY A 261 5.10 -2.54 23.56
C GLY A 261 6.40 -2.43 24.36
N LYS A 262 6.29 -2.09 25.66
CA LYS A 262 7.33 -2.27 26.69
C LYS A 262 7.42 -3.75 27.13
N GLY A 263 7.21 -4.67 26.21
CA GLY A 263 7.22 -6.12 26.46
C GLY A 263 8.54 -6.72 26.01
N LYS A 264 8.90 -7.86 26.59
CA LYS A 264 10.03 -8.65 26.09
C LYS A 264 9.75 -9.09 24.65
N ARG A 265 10.76 -9.08 23.79
CA ARG A 265 10.64 -9.49 22.38
C ARG A 265 11.37 -10.81 22.17
N LEU A 266 10.83 -11.68 21.33
CA LEU A 266 11.51 -12.86 20.83
C LEU A 266 12.00 -12.54 19.42
N ILE A 267 13.32 -12.58 19.21
CA ILE A 267 13.91 -12.47 17.87
C ILE A 267 13.90 -13.87 17.26
N VAL A 268 13.54 -13.96 15.98
CA VAL A 268 13.41 -15.20 15.23
C VAL A 268 14.09 -15.01 13.88
N CYS A 269 15.11 -15.82 13.61
CA CYS A 269 15.80 -15.95 12.32
C CYS A 269 15.57 -17.36 11.78
N ASN A 270 15.29 -17.47 10.49
CA ASN A 270 15.14 -18.77 9.84
C ASN A 270 15.49 -18.68 8.34
N ILE A 271 15.72 -19.84 7.73
CA ILE A 271 16.02 -19.97 6.29
C ILE A 271 15.09 -21.00 5.64
N GLY A 272 14.59 -20.68 4.44
CA GLY A 272 13.68 -21.57 3.71
C GLY A 272 13.70 -21.33 2.21
N SER A 273 13.13 -22.28 1.47
CA SER A 273 13.01 -22.24 0.01
C SER A 273 11.57 -22.54 -0.41
N ASP A 274 11.34 -22.75 -1.70
CA ASP A 274 10.07 -23.21 -2.26
C ASP A 274 9.60 -24.57 -1.70
N THR A 275 10.50 -25.39 -1.16
CA THR A 275 10.17 -26.66 -0.50
C THR A 275 9.96 -26.54 1.01
N GLY A 276 9.99 -25.33 1.56
CA GLY A 276 9.78 -25.07 2.99
C GLY A 276 11.07 -24.71 3.75
N PHE A 277 10.98 -24.70 5.07
CA PHE A 277 12.08 -24.35 5.97
C PHE A 277 13.11 -25.47 6.07
N VAL A 278 14.38 -25.08 6.21
CA VAL A 278 15.47 -26.02 6.46
C VAL A 278 15.31 -26.61 7.87
N PRO A 279 15.35 -27.95 8.02
CA PRO A 279 15.26 -28.58 9.33
C PRO A 279 16.36 -28.09 10.29
N ASP A 280 15.96 -27.84 11.55
CA ASP A 280 16.85 -27.36 12.62
C ASP A 280 17.59 -26.05 12.26
N ALA A 281 16.97 -25.20 11.44
CA ALA A 281 17.52 -23.89 11.09
C ALA A 281 16.94 -22.72 11.89
N LEU A 282 15.90 -22.97 12.67
CA LEU A 282 15.28 -21.94 13.52
C LEU A 282 16.25 -21.46 14.59
N TRP A 283 16.64 -20.19 14.52
CA TRP A 283 17.38 -19.51 15.58
C TRP A 283 16.49 -18.48 16.25
N SER A 284 16.18 -18.67 17.53
CA SER A 284 15.33 -17.75 18.28
C SER A 284 15.85 -17.49 19.68
N PHE A 285 15.80 -16.24 20.12
CA PHE A 285 16.25 -15.84 21.45
C PHE A 285 15.48 -14.63 21.98
N GLU A 286 15.40 -14.53 23.32
CA GLU A 286 14.73 -13.41 23.99
C GLU A 286 15.63 -12.18 23.99
N SER A 287 15.05 -11.06 23.56
CA SER A 287 15.69 -9.75 23.53
C SER A 287 15.87 -9.21 24.96
N LYS A 288 17.12 -8.88 25.30
CA LYS A 288 17.56 -8.37 26.60
C LYS A 288 17.35 -6.86 26.74
N LYS A 289 17.16 -6.12 25.65
CA LYS A 289 16.98 -4.67 25.60
C LYS A 289 15.62 -4.32 24.99
N SER A 290 15.06 -3.16 25.37
CA SER A 290 13.78 -2.69 24.81
C SER A 290 13.91 -1.91 23.49
N GLY A 291 15.09 -1.94 22.84
CA GLY A 291 15.52 -1.08 21.74
C GLY A 291 15.30 -1.64 20.33
N ASP A 292 16.08 -1.20 19.34
CA ASP A 292 16.13 -1.78 18.00
C ASP A 292 16.70 -3.21 18.08
N TYR A 293 16.05 -4.19 17.46
CA TYR A 293 16.45 -5.60 17.57
C TYR A 293 17.75 -5.88 16.81
N HIS A 294 18.09 -5.06 15.81
CA HIS A 294 19.37 -5.13 15.12
C HIS A 294 20.56 -4.82 16.05
N GLU A 295 20.35 -4.27 17.26
CA GLU A 295 21.40 -4.09 18.26
C GLU A 295 21.71 -5.37 19.06
N GLU A 296 20.84 -6.38 18.98
CA GLU A 296 20.97 -7.64 19.72
C GLU A 296 21.34 -8.82 18.83
N MET A 297 21.12 -8.70 17.52
CA MET A 297 21.80 -9.53 16.55
C MET A 297 23.28 -9.15 16.53
N ASP A 298 24.15 -10.09 16.89
CA ASP A 298 25.58 -9.91 16.76
C ASP A 298 26.13 -10.76 15.60
N GLY A 299 27.11 -10.19 14.90
CA GLY A 299 27.78 -10.88 13.79
C GLY A 299 28.34 -12.25 14.18
N PRO A 300 29.02 -12.41 15.34
CA PRO A 300 29.56 -13.72 15.75
C PRO A 300 28.53 -14.84 15.92
N ASN A 301 27.40 -14.61 16.60
CA ASN A 301 26.40 -15.67 16.76
C ASN A 301 25.67 -15.95 15.44
N PHE A 302 25.46 -14.92 14.61
CA PHE A 302 24.94 -15.13 13.25
C PHE A 302 25.91 -15.99 12.43
N GLU A 303 27.22 -15.71 12.47
CA GLU A 303 28.27 -16.47 11.80
C GLU A 303 28.26 -17.94 12.25
N GLU A 304 28.27 -18.20 13.57
CA GLU A 304 28.22 -19.56 14.12
C GLU A 304 26.94 -20.31 13.71
N TRP A 305 25.78 -19.66 13.77
CA TRP A 305 24.54 -20.26 13.31
C TRP A 305 24.61 -20.55 11.82
N PHE A 306 25.05 -19.60 10.99
CA PHE A 306 25.08 -19.72 9.54
C PHE A 306 26.04 -20.83 9.08
N GLU A 307 27.21 -20.96 9.72
CA GLU A 307 28.15 -22.08 9.50
C GLU A 307 27.52 -23.46 9.74
N ASN A 308 26.63 -23.58 10.72
CA ASN A 308 25.89 -24.82 10.99
C ASN A 308 24.75 -25.10 9.99
N ILE A 309 24.29 -24.07 9.26
CA ILE A 309 23.21 -24.19 8.27
C ILE A 309 23.74 -24.57 6.90
N LEU A 310 24.89 -24.04 6.47
CA LEU A 310 25.42 -24.23 5.12
C LEU A 310 25.52 -25.71 4.71
N PRO A 311 26.01 -26.66 5.54
CA PRO A 311 26.09 -28.07 5.18
C PRO A 311 24.72 -28.74 4.96
N LYS A 312 23.62 -28.09 5.33
CA LYS A 312 22.24 -28.58 5.15
C LYS A 312 21.60 -28.07 3.86
N LEU A 313 22.27 -27.19 3.13
CA LEU A 313 21.75 -26.59 1.90
C LEU A 313 22.17 -27.41 0.68
N GLU A 314 21.43 -27.24 -0.41
CA GLU A 314 21.76 -27.90 -1.67
C GLU A 314 23.03 -27.31 -2.31
N ASP A 315 23.85 -28.18 -2.89
CA ASP A 315 25.06 -27.78 -3.63
C ASP A 315 24.73 -26.79 -4.74
N GLY A 316 25.51 -25.73 -4.84
CA GLY A 316 25.29 -24.71 -5.85
C GLY A 316 24.04 -23.87 -5.60
N CYS A 317 23.45 -23.86 -4.41
CA CYS A 317 22.31 -23.00 -4.11
C CYS A 317 22.65 -21.50 -4.10
N VAL A 318 21.60 -20.68 -4.04
CA VAL A 318 21.65 -19.23 -3.91
C VAL A 318 20.98 -18.86 -2.59
N ILE A 319 21.61 -18.01 -1.78
CA ILE A 319 21.07 -17.53 -0.52
C ILE A 319 20.70 -16.06 -0.68
N VAL A 320 19.50 -15.67 -0.26
CA VAL A 320 19.01 -14.30 -0.30
C VAL A 320 18.80 -13.81 1.12
N LEU A 321 19.42 -12.69 1.47
CA LEU A 321 19.32 -12.03 2.78
C LEU A 321 19.15 -10.51 2.61
N ASP A 322 18.96 -9.75 3.67
CA ASP A 322 18.95 -8.29 3.60
C ASP A 322 20.38 -7.71 3.68
N ASN A 323 20.51 -6.38 3.65
CA ASN A 323 21.80 -5.69 3.80
C ASN A 323 22.02 -5.14 5.21
N ALA A 324 21.74 -5.95 6.23
CA ALA A 324 22.08 -5.59 7.59
C ALA A 324 23.61 -5.63 7.82
N SER A 325 24.10 -4.72 8.64
CA SER A 325 25.54 -4.52 8.87
C SER A 325 26.23 -5.74 9.49
N TYR A 326 25.50 -6.56 10.27
CA TYR A 326 26.02 -7.77 10.90
C TYR A 326 26.22 -8.93 9.92
N HIS A 327 25.50 -8.97 8.79
CA HIS A 327 25.74 -9.98 7.75
C HIS A 327 27.07 -9.76 7.02
N SER A 328 27.58 -8.53 6.98
CA SER A 328 28.78 -8.17 6.22
C SER A 328 29.97 -7.84 7.14
N ARG A 329 30.08 -8.52 8.28
CA ARG A 329 31.21 -8.33 9.20
C ARG A 329 32.52 -8.62 8.46
N ARG A 330 33.42 -7.63 8.48
CA ARG A 330 34.74 -7.76 7.88
C ARG A 330 35.67 -8.51 8.82
N THR A 331 36.46 -9.42 8.26
CA THR A 331 37.49 -10.15 9.02
C THR A 331 38.55 -9.18 9.54
N GLU A 332 38.86 -8.14 8.76
CA GLU A 332 39.79 -7.08 9.11
C GLU A 332 39.04 -5.78 9.38
N LYS A 333 39.36 -5.15 10.51
CA LYS A 333 38.81 -3.85 10.87
C LYS A 333 39.56 -2.76 10.10
N LEU A 334 38.94 -2.26 9.04
CA LEU A 334 39.52 -1.12 8.32
C LEU A 334 39.60 0.11 9.22
N PRO A 335 40.72 0.85 9.16
CA PRO A 335 40.80 2.14 9.80
C PRO A 335 39.77 3.11 9.22
N THR A 336 39.08 3.82 10.11
CA THR A 336 38.15 4.91 9.78
C THR A 336 38.82 6.27 9.98
N SER A 337 38.17 7.35 9.56
CA SER A 337 38.64 8.72 9.82
C SER A 337 38.77 9.07 11.30
N ALA A 338 38.14 8.29 12.20
CA ALA A 338 38.27 8.42 13.65
C ALA A 338 39.41 7.56 14.24
N SER A 339 40.10 6.77 13.43
CA SER A 339 41.17 5.88 13.90
C SER A 339 42.45 6.67 14.20
N LYS A 340 43.18 6.24 15.25
CA LYS A 340 44.45 6.88 15.60
C LYS A 340 45.47 6.65 14.50
N LYS A 341 46.34 7.64 14.25
CA LYS A 341 47.42 7.55 13.25
C LYS A 341 48.24 6.26 13.38
N ALA A 342 48.58 5.85 14.60
CA ALA A 342 49.32 4.61 14.85
C ALA A 342 48.58 3.35 14.36
N THR A 343 47.27 3.27 14.56
CA THR A 343 46.44 2.15 14.08
C THR A 343 46.37 2.14 12.55
N ILE A 344 46.31 3.31 11.92
CA ILE A 344 46.34 3.42 10.45
C ILE A 344 47.70 2.98 9.91
N GLN A 345 48.79 3.38 10.56
CA GLN A 345 50.15 3.01 10.16
C GLN A 345 50.41 1.51 10.32
N GLU A 346 49.90 0.89 11.38
CA GLU A 346 50.00 -0.56 11.58
C GLU A 346 49.18 -1.33 10.55
N TRP A 347 48.00 -0.82 10.16
CA TRP A 347 47.18 -1.43 9.12
C TRP A 347 47.79 -1.33 7.70
N LEU A 348 48.63 -0.31 7.44
CA LEU A 348 49.28 -0.10 6.14
C LEU A 348 50.59 -0.92 5.95
N ARG A 349 51.07 -1.56 7.01
CA ARG A 349 52.22 -2.46 6.95
C ARG A 349 51.79 -3.84 6.46
#